data_AF-A0A8C5LWI8-F1
#
_entry.id   AF-A0A8C5LWI8-F1
#
_cell.length_a   1.000
_cell.length_b   1.000
_cell.length_c   1.000
_cell.angle_alpha   90.00
_cell.angle_beta   90.00
_cell.angle_gamma   90.00
#
_symmetry.space_group_name_H-M   'P 1'
#
loop_
_entity.id
_entity.type
_entity.pdbx_description
1 polymer ?
#
loop_
_entity_poly.entity_id
_entity_poly.type
_entity_poly.pdbx_seq_one_letter_code
_entity_poly.pdbx_strand_id
1 'polypeptide(L)'
;MVPLRGVEMVHTSLQLYRYLLRCCKKLPTENLQSYYKHAVKQSFRVHADENDPGRIQQIIKRAIEDADWVMNKVRFTLCFLVLYRLVFAYLYNKSFPFVGTHWRYDPL
;
A
#
# COMPACT_ATOMS: atom_id res chain seq x y z
N MET A 1 -11.11 -3.25 -14.13
CA MET A 1 -10.74 -3.32 -12.70
C MET A 1 -11.66 -2.35 -11.97
N VAL A 2 -12.27 -2.71 -10.84
CA VAL A 2 -13.19 -1.80 -10.13
C VAL A 2 -12.35 -0.74 -9.39
N PRO A 3 -12.54 0.56 -9.67
CA PRO A 3 -11.78 1.60 -9.01
C PRO A 3 -12.07 1.62 -7.51
N LEU A 4 -11.05 1.89 -6.69
CA LEU A 4 -11.25 2.07 -5.25
C LEU A 4 -12.20 3.26 -4.99
N ARG A 5 -13.14 3.09 -4.05
CA ARG A 5 -14.09 4.14 -3.64
C ARG A 5 -13.37 5.47 -3.39
N GLY A 6 -13.76 6.51 -4.12
CA GLY A 6 -13.24 7.88 -3.99
C GLY A 6 -12.25 8.33 -5.07
N VAL A 7 -11.87 7.45 -6.01
CA VAL A 7 -11.06 7.80 -7.19
C VAL A 7 -11.76 8.80 -8.11
N GLU A 8 -13.09 8.70 -8.24
CA GLU A 8 -13.89 9.55 -9.13
C GLU A 8 -13.83 11.05 -8.80
N MET A 9 -13.37 11.42 -7.60
CA MET A 9 -13.26 12.82 -7.17
C MET A 9 -11.84 13.37 -7.24
N VAL A 10 -10.87 12.60 -7.78
CA VAL A 10 -9.47 13.02 -7.87
C VAL A 10 -9.23 13.68 -9.23
N HIS A 11 -9.38 15.00 -9.28
CA HIS A 11 -9.13 15.80 -10.48
C HIS A 11 -7.92 16.72 -10.34
N THR A 12 -7.42 16.91 -9.11
CA THR A 12 -6.30 17.81 -8.81
C THR A 12 -5.15 17.07 -8.12
N SER A 13 -3.93 17.59 -8.28
CA SER A 13 -2.71 17.06 -7.69
C SER A 13 -2.80 16.95 -6.16
N LEU A 14 -3.43 17.94 -5.50
CA LEU A 14 -3.62 17.94 -4.04
C LEU A 14 -4.59 16.84 -3.58
N GLN A 15 -5.68 16.61 -4.32
CA GLN A 15 -6.62 15.52 -4.04
C GLN A 15 -5.92 14.17 -4.22
N LEU A 16 -5.10 14.01 -5.26
CA LEU A 16 -4.30 12.81 -5.50
C LEU A 16 -3.37 12.55 -4.32
N TYR A 17 -2.65 13.56 -3.85
CA TYR A 17 -1.73 13.44 -2.72
C TYR A 17 -2.44 12.91 -1.46
N ARG A 18 -3.60 13.51 -1.12
CA ARG A 18 -4.43 13.07 0.01
C ARG A 18 -4.99 11.66 -0.17
N TYR A 19 -5.39 11.31 -1.39
CA TYR A 19 -5.87 9.98 -1.73
C TYR A 19 -4.77 8.93 -1.51
N LEU A 20 -3.59 9.13 -2.08
CA LEU A 20 -2.47 8.19 -1.96
C LEU A 20 -2.03 8.00 -0.50
N LEU A 21 -1.99 9.08 0.30
CA LEU A 21 -1.68 8.96 1.73
C LEU A 21 -2.73 8.15 2.50
N ARG A 22 -4.01 8.22 2.13
CA ARG A 22 -5.05 7.36 2.72
C ARG A 22 -4.84 5.90 2.32
N CYS A 23 -4.39 5.63 1.10
CA CYS A 23 -4.05 4.28 0.66
C CYS A 23 -2.84 3.73 1.43
N CYS A 24 -1.79 4.52 1.63
CA CYS A 24 -0.63 4.11 2.44
C CYS A 24 -1.04 3.66 3.85
N LYS A 25 -1.98 4.36 4.50
CA LYS A 25 -2.49 3.98 5.84
C LYS A 25 -3.21 2.62 5.88
N LYS A 26 -3.70 2.11 4.74
CA LYS A 26 -4.36 0.80 4.64
C LYS A 26 -3.37 -0.35 4.52
N LEU A 27 -2.07 -0.07 4.35
CA LEU A 27 -1.05 -1.10 4.24
C LEU A 27 -0.78 -1.75 5.61
N PRO A 28 -0.53 -3.07 5.64
CA PRO A 28 -0.52 -3.85 6.88
C PRO A 28 0.71 -3.61 7.79
N THR A 29 1.84 -3.11 7.25
CA THR A 29 3.11 -3.00 7.97
C THR A 29 3.67 -1.58 7.92
N GLU A 30 4.15 -1.04 9.04
CA GLU A 30 4.71 0.32 9.12
C GLU A 30 5.86 0.57 8.15
N ASN A 31 6.76 -0.40 7.97
CA ASN A 31 7.86 -0.32 7.00
C ASN A 31 7.34 -0.06 5.57
N LEU A 32 6.26 -0.75 5.19
CA LEU A 32 5.63 -0.60 3.88
C LEU A 32 4.93 0.76 3.77
N GLN A 33 4.25 1.20 4.84
CA GLN A 33 3.64 2.53 4.90
C GLN A 33 4.69 3.63 4.71
N SER A 34 5.82 3.54 5.41
CA SER A 34 6.91 4.51 5.31
C SER A 34 7.49 4.55 3.91
N TYR A 35 7.85 3.39 3.34
CA TYR A 35 8.38 3.28 1.98
C TYR A 35 7.48 3.96 0.95
N TYR A 36 6.19 3.62 0.91
CA TYR A 36 5.26 4.22 -0.06
C TYR A 36 4.99 5.70 0.22
N LYS A 37 4.97 6.14 1.49
CA LYS A 37 4.83 7.55 1.84
C LYS A 37 6.02 8.38 1.33
N HIS A 38 7.23 7.83 1.41
CA HIS A 38 8.42 8.46 0.86
C HIS A 38 8.40 8.48 -0.68
N ALA A 39 8.01 7.37 -1.32
CA ALA A 39 7.86 7.28 -2.76
C ALA A 39 6.87 8.33 -3.29
N VAL A 40 5.67 8.43 -2.69
CA VAL A 40 4.66 9.43 -3.07
C VAL A 40 5.21 10.84 -2.94
N LYS A 41 5.87 11.18 -1.82
CA LYS A 41 6.48 12.51 -1.66
C LYS A 41 7.54 12.80 -2.72
N GLN A 42 8.34 11.80 -3.08
CA GLN A 42 9.38 11.94 -4.08
C GLN A 42 8.78 12.15 -5.49
N SER A 43 7.75 11.40 -5.87
CA SER A 43 7.09 11.56 -7.17
C SER A 43 6.48 12.95 -7.35
N PHE A 44 5.88 13.51 -6.31
CA PHE A 44 5.34 14.88 -6.35
C PHE A 44 6.44 15.95 -6.49
N ARG A 45 7.64 15.71 -5.95
CA ARG A 45 8.77 16.63 -6.12
C ARG A 45 9.30 16.65 -7.54
N VAL A 46 9.37 15.49 -8.20
CA VAL A 46 9.86 15.38 -9.58
C VAL A 46 8.92 16.06 -10.58
N HIS A 47 7.62 16.06 -10.30
CA HIS A 47 6.60 16.68 -11.16
C HIS A 47 6.13 18.05 -10.64
N ALA A 48 6.90 18.71 -9.77
CA ALA A 48 6.49 19.98 -9.18
C ALA A 48 6.43 21.13 -10.21
N ASP A 49 7.30 21.08 -11.22
CA ASP A 49 7.41 22.12 -12.26
C ASP A 49 6.49 21.86 -13.48
N GLU A 50 5.74 20.76 -13.47
CA GLU A 50 4.82 20.40 -14.55
C GLU A 50 3.56 21.26 -14.46
N ASN A 51 3.35 22.11 -15.48
CA ASN A 51 2.23 23.05 -15.54
C ASN A 51 1.22 22.71 -16.65
N ASP A 52 1.52 21.74 -17.54
CA ASP A 52 0.59 21.37 -18.59
C ASP A 52 -0.59 20.55 -18.01
N PRO A 53 -1.83 21.05 -18.10
CA PRO A 53 -2.99 20.36 -17.54
C PRO A 53 -3.19 18.97 -18.17
N GLY A 54 -2.85 18.78 -19.45
CA GLY A 54 -2.94 17.47 -20.12
C GLY A 54 -2.03 16.43 -19.48
N ARG A 55 -0.75 16.79 -19.30
CA ARG A 55 0.24 15.94 -18.62
C ARG A 55 -0.10 15.69 -17.16
N ILE A 56 -0.56 16.69 -16.42
CA ILE A 56 -1.00 16.53 -15.02
C ILE A 56 -2.12 15.48 -14.93
N GLN A 57 -3.12 15.53 -15.81
CA GLN A 57 -4.21 14.54 -15.82
C GLN A 57 -3.70 13.12 -16.15
N GLN A 58 -2.75 12.99 -17.06
CA GLN A 58 -2.14 11.69 -17.37
C GLN A 58 -1.37 11.12 -16.17
N ILE A 59 -0.58 11.95 -15.48
CA ILE A 59 0.15 11.55 -14.27
C ILE A 59 -0.83 11.13 -13.18
N ILE A 60 -1.91 11.89 -12.98
CA ILE A 60 -2.96 11.55 -11.99
C ILE A 60 -3.57 10.19 -12.31
N LYS A 61 -4.01 9.99 -13.56
CA LYS A 61 -4.61 8.72 -13.99
C LYS A 61 -3.65 7.55 -13.78
N ARG A 62 -2.39 7.72 -14.18
CA ARG A 62 -1.37 6.67 -14.02
C ARG A 62 -1.09 6.34 -12.56
N ALA A 63 -0.97 7.36 -11.71
CA ALA A 63 -0.74 7.17 -10.28
C ALA A 63 -1.91 6.45 -9.58
N ILE A 64 -3.14 6.68 -10.02
CA ILE A 64 -4.32 5.94 -9.54
C ILE A 64 -4.25 4.48 -9.96
N GLU A 65 -3.98 4.20 -11.24
CA GLU A 65 -3.85 2.83 -11.75
C GLU A 65 -2.75 2.04 -11.01
N ASP A 66 -1.60 2.68 -10.78
CA ASP A 66 -0.48 2.09 -10.05
C ASP A 66 -0.87 1.81 -8.59
N ALA A 67 -1.55 2.75 -7.92
CA ALA A 67 -2.04 2.56 -6.55
C ALA A 67 -3.06 1.42 -6.45
N ASP A 68 -4.01 1.34 -7.36
CA ASP A 68 -5.02 0.29 -7.41
C ASP A 68 -4.38 -1.10 -7.65
N TRP A 69 -3.37 -1.18 -8.52
CA TRP A 69 -2.60 -2.41 -8.74
C TRP A 69 -1.88 -2.86 -7.47
N VAL A 70 -1.20 -1.96 -6.76
CA VAL A 70 -0.51 -2.27 -5.49
C VAL A 70 -1.50 -2.73 -4.44
N MET A 71 -2.62 -2.01 -4.25
CA MET A 71 -3.60 -2.33 -3.23
C MET A 71 -4.30 -3.68 -3.48
N ASN A 72 -4.55 -4.02 -4.74
CA ASN A 72 -5.04 -5.35 -5.10
C ASN A 72 -4.00 -6.43 -4.79
N LYS A 73 -2.73 -6.22 -5.16
CA LYS A 73 -1.66 -7.19 -4.87
C LYS A 73 -1.52 -7.45 -3.37
N VAL A 74 -1.48 -6.40 -2.55
CA VAL A 74 -1.42 -6.52 -1.09
C VAL A 74 -2.63 -7.27 -0.54
N ARG A 75 -3.84 -7.00 -1.05
CA ARG A 75 -5.05 -7.70 -0.64
C ARG A 75 -5.00 -9.19 -0.97
N PHE A 76 -4.55 -9.56 -2.16
CA PHE A 76 -4.39 -10.97 -2.55
C PHE A 76 -3.35 -11.67 -1.67
N THR A 77 -2.19 -11.06 -1.43
CA THR A 77 -1.16 -11.63 -0.56
C THR A 77 -1.66 -11.80 0.88
N LEU A 78 -2.35 -10.80 1.43
CA LEU A 78 -2.88 -10.89 2.79
C LEU A 78 -3.96 -11.99 2.89
N CYS A 79 -4.85 -12.08 1.90
CA CYS A 79 -5.88 -13.12 1.85
C CYS A 79 -5.25 -14.51 1.76
N PHE A 80 -4.23 -14.68 0.92
CA PHE A 80 -3.51 -15.95 0.79
C PHE A 80 -2.78 -16.32 2.09
N LEU A 81 -2.16 -15.37 2.77
CA LEU A 81 -1.50 -15.61 4.06
C LEU A 81 -2.50 -15.95 5.17
N VAL A 82 -3.66 -15.29 5.22
CA VAL A 82 -4.72 -15.59 6.18
C VAL A 82 -5.33 -16.96 5.89
N LEU A 83 -5.68 -17.25 4.64
CA LEU A 83 -6.19 -18.55 4.23
C LEU A 83 -5.16 -19.66 4.46
N TYR A 84 -3.90 -19.44 4.10
CA TYR A 84 -2.82 -20.39 4.36
C TYR A 84 -2.65 -20.63 5.86
N ARG A 85 -2.67 -19.60 6.70
CA ARG A 85 -2.62 -19.75 8.16
C ARG A 85 -3.82 -20.51 8.71
N LEU A 86 -5.03 -20.26 8.21
CA LEU A 86 -6.25 -20.95 8.65
C LEU A 86 -6.27 -22.41 8.19
N VAL A 87 -5.91 -22.67 6.93
CA VAL A 87 -5.79 -24.02 6.37
C VAL A 87 -4.68 -24.78 7.08
N PHE A 88 -3.51 -24.17 7.30
CA PHE A 88 -2.41 -24.77 8.04
C PHE A 88 -2.81 -25.05 9.49
N ALA A 89 -3.48 -24.12 10.18
CA ALA A 89 -3.98 -24.35 11.55
C ALA A 89 -5.04 -25.46 11.61
N TYR A 90 -5.91 -25.56 10.61
CA TYR A 90 -6.92 -26.63 10.51
C TYR A 90 -6.27 -28.00 10.21
N LEU A 91 -5.31 -28.04 9.29
CA LEU A 91 -4.61 -29.27 8.91
C LEU A 91 -3.59 -29.74 9.96
N TYR A 92 -2.98 -28.82 10.71
CA TYR A 92 -1.95 -29.10 11.72
C TYR A 92 -2.44 -28.83 13.15
N ASN A 93 -3.71 -29.12 13.44
CA ASN A 93 -4.26 -28.99 14.80
C ASN A 93 -3.69 -30.07 15.76
N LYS A 94 -2.40 -29.95 16.10
CA LYS A 94 -1.74 -30.47 17.30
C LYS A 94 -0.53 -29.59 17.66
N SER A 95 -0.68 -28.85 18.76
CA SER A 95 0.37 -28.37 19.68
C SER A 95 1.54 -27.56 19.10
N PHE A 96 1.41 -26.24 19.05
CA PHE A 96 2.57 -25.35 19.13
C PHE A 96 2.59 -24.66 20.50
N PRO A 97 3.59 -24.92 21.37
CA PRO A 97 3.80 -24.11 22.55
C PRO A 97 4.30 -22.74 22.13
N PHE A 98 3.63 -21.71 22.62
CA PHE A 98 3.98 -20.31 22.44
C PHE A 98 5.33 -20.04 23.13
N VAL A 99 6.43 -19.96 22.37
CA VAL A 99 7.74 -19.53 22.90
C VAL A 99 8.02 -18.10 22.45
N GLY A 100 7.81 -17.18 23.40
CA GLY A 100 8.60 -15.96 23.64
C GLY A 100 8.99 -15.08 22.46
N THR A 101 8.26 -13.98 22.28
CA THR A 101 8.77 -12.78 21.58
C THR A 101 9.79 -12.06 22.46
N HIS A 102 11.07 -12.39 22.34
CA HIS A 102 12.16 -11.58 22.89
C HIS A 102 13.30 -11.46 21.88
N TRP A 103 13.13 -10.57 20.90
CA TRP A 103 14.22 -10.18 19.99
C TRP A 103 14.99 -9.03 20.63
N ARG A 104 16.01 -9.34 21.43
CA ARG A 104 17.13 -8.40 21.69
C ARG A 104 17.97 -8.37 20.41
N TYR A 105 18.02 -7.20 19.78
CA TYR A 105 19.04 -6.89 18.78
C TYR A 105 20.31 -6.46 19.52
N ASP A 106 21.35 -7.29 19.49
CA ASP A 106 22.70 -6.89 19.88
C ASP A 106 23.47 -6.52 18.59
N PRO A 107 23.95 -5.27 18.42
CA PRO A 107 24.86 -4.92 17.35
C PRO A 107 26.31 -5.18 17.80
N LEU A 108 27.04 -5.99 17.02
CA LEU A 108 28.50 -5.96 16.97
C LEU A 108 28.96 -4.83 16.03
#